data_AF-A0A2E5TN05-F1
#
_entry.id   AF-A0A2E5TN05-F1
#
_cell.length_a   1.000
_cell.length_b   1.000
_cell.length_c   1.000
_cell.angle_alpha   90.00
_cell.angle_beta   90.00
_cell.angle_gamma   90.00
#
_symmetry.space_group_name_H-M   'P 1'
#
loop_
_entity.id
_entity.type
_entity.pdbx_description
1 polymer ?
#
loop_
_entity_poly.entity_id
_entity_poly.type
_entity_poly.pdbx_seq_one_letter_code
_entity_poly.pdbx_strand_id
1 'polypeptide(L)'
;MYSCLYLNSYHVLMLVNLCVKEFIMSLEKVFEQQIMLNKRINSRLYEDIKSNPELRREWFLKFEKALAQESAEAVDSLNWKWWKKDDDDWDNVKVELVDMLHFWVSMCTIAGLEAKDVFDLYAKKNKLNFKRQDEGYQEGSYDKYKDGIEDNKVHVIN
;
A
#
# COMPACT_ATOMS: atom_id res chain seq x y z
N MET A 1 -2.56 -9.60 -62.71
CA MET A 1 -1.49 -10.29 -61.94
C MET A 1 -1.06 -9.33 -60.84
N TYR A 2 -1.75 -9.35 -59.69
CA TYR A 2 -1.54 -8.37 -58.62
C TYR A 2 -0.28 -8.71 -57.84
N SER A 3 0.66 -7.76 -57.84
CA SER A 3 1.88 -7.74 -57.04
C SER A 3 1.50 -7.59 -55.56
N CYS A 4 1.82 -8.60 -54.74
CA CYS A 4 1.71 -8.51 -53.28
C CYS A 4 3.11 -8.21 -52.72
N LEU A 5 3.29 -6.94 -52.34
CA LEU A 5 4.51 -6.44 -51.71
C LEU A 5 4.69 -7.05 -50.32
N TYR A 6 5.92 -7.48 -50.06
CA TYR A 6 6.44 -7.91 -48.77
C TYR A 6 6.18 -6.84 -47.70
N LEU A 7 5.29 -7.11 -46.75
CA LEU A 7 5.29 -6.45 -45.45
C LEU A 7 6.08 -7.31 -44.46
N ASN A 8 7.24 -6.78 -44.11
CA ASN A 8 8.24 -7.37 -43.22
C ASN A 8 7.60 -7.73 -41.87
N SER A 9 7.68 -8.99 -41.47
CA SER A 9 7.10 -9.53 -40.22
C SER A 9 7.59 -8.80 -38.96
N TYR A 10 8.74 -8.14 -39.04
CA TYR A 10 9.29 -7.30 -37.97
C TYR A 10 8.47 -6.03 -37.69
N HIS A 11 7.80 -5.44 -38.69
CA HIS A 11 6.99 -4.23 -38.48
C HIS A 11 5.67 -4.53 -37.77
N VAL A 12 5.08 -5.70 -38.03
CA VAL A 12 3.86 -6.15 -37.34
C VAL A 12 4.17 -6.52 -35.89
N LEU A 13 5.33 -7.15 -35.62
CA LEU A 13 5.76 -7.47 -34.25
C LEU A 13 6.06 -6.22 -33.41
N MET A 14 6.61 -5.16 -34.03
CA MET A 14 6.86 -3.89 -33.34
C MET A 14 5.56 -3.14 -33.01
N LEU A 15 4.55 -3.19 -33.89
CA LEU A 15 3.24 -2.56 -33.67
C LEU A 15 2.39 -3.30 -32.62
N VAL A 16 2.51 -4.63 -32.51
CA VAL A 16 1.86 -5.41 -31.45
C VAL A 16 2.54 -5.17 -30.09
N ASN A 17 3.87 -5.03 -30.06
CA ASN A 17 4.60 -4.66 -28.83
C ASN A 17 4.43 -3.19 -28.40
N LEU A 18 3.94 -2.31 -29.27
CA LEU A 18 3.64 -0.92 -28.94
C LEU A 18 2.26 -0.74 -28.26
N CYS A 19 1.40 -1.77 -28.26
CA CYS A 19 0.03 -1.72 -27.76
C CYS A 19 -0.21 -2.48 -26.44
N VAL A 20 0.84 -3.06 -25.85
CA VAL A 20 0.83 -3.52 -24.45
C VAL A 20 1.93 -2.76 -23.71
N LYS A 21 1.73 -1.45 -23.52
CA LYS A 21 2.34 -0.82 -22.35
C LYS A 21 1.62 -1.48 -21.17
N GLU A 22 2.26 -2.47 -20.55
CA GLU A 22 1.92 -2.85 -19.18
C GLU A 22 1.84 -1.54 -18.40
N PHE A 23 0.62 -1.15 -18.04
CA PHE A 23 0.38 0.06 -17.28
C PHE A 23 0.86 -0.25 -15.87
N ILE A 24 2.14 0.01 -15.61
CA ILE A 24 2.70 -0.07 -14.26
C ILE A 24 1.94 0.96 -13.42
N MET A 25 1.09 0.46 -12.52
CA MET A 25 0.36 1.30 -11.58
C MET A 25 1.35 1.89 -10.58
N SER A 26 1.55 3.21 -10.60
CA SER A 26 2.37 3.88 -9.59
C SER A 26 1.57 4.05 -8.29
N LEU A 27 2.25 4.26 -7.16
CA LEU A 27 1.58 4.50 -5.88
C LEU A 27 0.75 5.78 -5.93
N GLU A 28 1.18 6.80 -6.67
CA GLU A 28 0.39 8.00 -6.92
C GLU A 28 -0.93 7.65 -7.59
N LYS A 29 -0.92 6.74 -8.56
CA LYS A 29 -2.14 6.31 -9.25
C LYS A 29 -3.05 5.48 -8.35
N VAL A 30 -2.48 4.65 -7.47
CA VAL A 30 -3.24 3.94 -6.43
C VAL A 30 -3.94 4.93 -5.50
N PHE A 31 -3.23 5.94 -5.00
CA PHE A 31 -3.81 7.00 -4.15
C PHE A 31 -4.92 7.77 -4.88
N GLU A 32 -4.70 8.14 -6.14
CA GLU A 32 -5.71 8.84 -6.95
C GLU A 32 -6.99 8.02 -7.10
N GLN A 33 -6.86 6.73 -7.46
CA GLN A 33 -7.99 5.83 -7.61
C GLN A 33 -8.72 5.59 -6.28
N GLN A 34 -7.98 5.44 -5.17
CA GLN A 34 -8.58 5.27 -3.86
C GLN A 34 -9.34 6.53 -3.42
N ILE A 35 -8.79 7.73 -3.67
CA ILE A 35 -9.46 9.00 -3.37
C ILE A 35 -10.75 9.11 -4.19
N MET A 36 -10.71 8.76 -5.48
CA MET A 36 -11.89 8.73 -6.34
C MET A 36 -12.97 7.77 -5.83
N LEU A 37 -12.57 6.55 -5.42
CA LEU A 37 -13.49 5.56 -4.87
C LEU A 37 -14.11 6.04 -3.56
N ASN A 38 -13.30 6.56 -2.64
CA ASN A 38 -13.77 7.11 -1.37
C ASN A 38 -14.76 8.26 -1.57
N LYS A 39 -14.51 9.17 -2.52
CA LYS A 39 -15.44 10.25 -2.90
C LYS A 39 -16.72 9.71 -3.53
N ARG A 40 -16.65 8.62 -4.26
CA ARG A 40 -17.83 7.98 -4.85
C ARG A 40 -18.73 7.35 -3.79
N ILE A 41 -18.15 6.79 -2.73
CA ILE A 41 -18.88 6.21 -1.59
C ILE A 41 -19.42 7.32 -0.68
N ASN A 42 -18.58 8.30 -0.35
CA ASN A 42 -18.94 9.46 0.46
C ASN A 42 -18.34 10.73 -0.16
N SER A 43 -19.18 11.47 -0.88
CA SER A 43 -18.77 12.68 -1.62
C SER A 43 -18.30 13.83 -0.76
N ARG A 44 -18.59 13.81 0.54
CA ARG A 44 -18.21 14.85 1.51
C ARG A 44 -17.06 14.45 2.42
N LEU A 45 -16.52 13.23 2.27
CA LEU A 45 -15.54 12.67 3.20
C LEU A 45 -14.39 13.64 3.47
N TYR A 46 -13.75 14.15 2.41
CA TYR A 46 -12.55 14.96 2.54
C TYR A 46 -12.85 16.39 3.01
N GLU A 47 -14.01 16.96 2.67
CA GLU A 47 -14.48 18.25 3.17
C GLU A 47 -14.83 18.19 4.67
N ASP A 48 -15.50 17.11 5.09
CA ASP A 48 -15.94 16.93 6.47
C ASP A 48 -14.75 16.69 7.41
N ILE A 49 -13.78 15.85 7.05
CA ILE A 49 -12.58 15.63 7.89
C ILE A 49 -11.64 16.85 7.95
N LYS A 50 -11.65 17.70 6.91
CA LYS A 50 -10.86 18.93 6.88
C LYS A 50 -11.44 19.98 7.83
N SER A 51 -12.76 20.01 7.97
CA SER A 51 -13.47 20.98 8.80
C SER A 51 -13.71 20.49 10.23
N ASN A 52 -13.68 19.16 10.47
CA ASN A 52 -13.98 18.58 11.77
C ASN A 52 -12.95 17.50 12.19
N PRO A 53 -12.07 17.81 13.17
CA PRO A 53 -11.10 16.85 13.71
C PRO A 53 -11.73 15.60 14.34
N GLU A 54 -12.94 15.69 14.90
CA GLU A 54 -13.62 14.53 15.48
C GLU A 54 -14.05 13.55 14.39
N LEU A 55 -14.58 14.05 13.27
CA LEU A 55 -14.90 13.23 12.11
C LEU A 55 -13.65 12.64 11.47
N ARG A 56 -12.55 13.40 11.42
CA ARG A 56 -11.25 12.88 10.97
C ARG A 56 -10.81 11.67 11.80
N ARG A 57 -10.88 11.77 13.13
CA ARG A 57 -10.60 10.66 14.04
C ARG A 57 -11.56 9.49 13.84
N GLU A 58 -12.85 9.76 13.73
CA GLU A 58 -13.88 8.74 13.51
C GLU A 58 -13.63 7.95 12.23
N TRP A 59 -13.34 8.62 11.12
CA TRP A 59 -13.07 7.97 9.84
C TRP A 59 -11.76 7.18 9.85
N PHE A 60 -10.72 7.68 10.53
CA PHE A 60 -9.50 6.91 10.74
C PHE A 60 -9.80 5.58 11.44
N LEU A 61 -10.58 5.62 12.53
CA LEU A 61 -10.96 4.42 13.28
C LEU A 61 -11.87 3.47 12.49
N LYS A 62 -12.74 4.00 11.61
CA LYS A 62 -13.56 3.17 10.72
C LYS A 62 -12.70 2.39 9.72
N PHE A 63 -11.74 3.04 9.08
CA PHE A 63 -10.85 2.36 8.14
C PHE A 63 -9.90 1.38 8.83
N GLU A 64 -9.39 1.72 10.02
CA GLU A 64 -8.59 0.79 10.83
C GLU A 64 -9.39 -0.46 11.21
N LYS A 65 -10.67 -0.30 11.60
CA LYS A 65 -11.53 -1.43 11.89
C LYS A 65 -11.77 -2.29 10.65
N ALA A 66 -11.98 -1.67 9.48
CA ALA A 66 -12.16 -2.39 8.23
C ALA A 66 -10.90 -3.19 7.86
N LEU A 67 -9.71 -2.56 7.91
CA LEU A 67 -8.42 -3.23 7.75
C LEU A 67 -8.28 -4.47 8.65
N ALA A 68 -8.68 -4.35 9.92
CA ALA A 68 -8.63 -5.44 10.87
C ALA A 68 -9.63 -6.57 10.55
N GLN A 69 -10.77 -6.27 9.92
CA GLN A 69 -11.68 -7.30 9.42
C GLN A 69 -11.09 -8.03 8.22
N GLU A 70 -10.55 -7.33 7.22
CA GLU A 70 -9.92 -7.99 6.05
C GLU A 70 -8.73 -8.88 6.46
N SER A 71 -7.95 -8.44 7.47
CA SER A 71 -6.90 -9.27 8.07
C SER A 71 -7.45 -10.56 8.69
N ALA A 72 -8.63 -10.51 9.31
CA ALA A 72 -9.30 -11.69 9.84
C ALA A 72 -9.83 -12.61 8.72
N GLU A 73 -10.33 -12.04 7.61
CA GLU A 73 -10.74 -12.79 6.42
C GLU A 73 -9.55 -13.52 5.76
N ALA A 74 -8.38 -12.86 5.71
CA ALA A 74 -7.14 -13.48 5.24
C ALA A 74 -6.71 -14.66 6.14
N VAL A 75 -6.87 -14.53 7.46
CA VAL A 75 -6.63 -15.64 8.41
C VAL A 75 -7.62 -16.78 8.20
N ASP A 76 -8.91 -16.48 8.01
CA ASP A 76 -9.94 -17.49 7.78
C ASP A 76 -9.79 -18.24 6.45
N SER A 77 -8.99 -17.71 5.52
CA SER A 77 -8.57 -18.37 4.29
C SER A 77 -7.49 -19.44 4.53
N LEU A 78 -6.89 -19.49 5.72
CA LEU A 78 -5.85 -20.45 6.09
C LEU A 78 -6.37 -21.49 7.09
N ASN A 79 -5.75 -22.67 7.09
CA ASN A 79 -6.11 -23.75 8.00
C ASN A 79 -5.59 -23.53 9.44
N TRP A 80 -6.13 -22.54 10.14
CA TRP A 80 -5.72 -22.17 11.51
C TRP A 80 -6.49 -22.94 12.60
N LYS A 81 -7.68 -23.45 12.31
CA LYS A 81 -8.56 -24.15 13.27
C LYS A 81 -7.98 -25.52 13.60
N TRP A 82 -7.28 -25.66 14.73
CA TRP A 82 -6.62 -26.93 15.11
C TRP A 82 -7.57 -28.14 15.29
N TRP A 83 -8.89 -27.93 15.32
CA TRP A 83 -9.91 -28.98 15.43
C TRP A 83 -10.60 -29.34 14.10
N LYS A 84 -10.22 -28.70 12.99
CA LYS A 84 -10.72 -28.98 11.63
C LYS A 84 -9.53 -29.02 10.67
N LYS A 85 -9.61 -29.80 9.59
CA LYS A 85 -8.60 -29.75 8.51
C LYS A 85 -9.30 -29.40 7.21
N ASP A 86 -8.88 -28.28 6.64
CA ASP A 86 -9.22 -27.82 5.29
C ASP A 86 -7.92 -27.48 4.54
N ASP A 87 -8.00 -27.22 3.23
CA ASP A 87 -6.89 -26.71 2.43
C ASP A 87 -6.80 -25.17 2.56
N ASP A 88 -5.61 -24.61 2.39
CA ASP A 88 -5.40 -23.16 2.38
C ASP A 88 -5.88 -22.55 1.06
N ASP A 89 -6.59 -21.43 1.13
CA ASP A 89 -6.97 -20.60 -0.02
C ASP A 89 -6.04 -19.39 -0.17
N TRP A 90 -4.86 -19.64 -0.73
CA TRP A 90 -3.86 -18.60 -0.99
C TRP A 90 -4.28 -17.58 -2.04
N ASP A 91 -5.26 -17.89 -2.89
CA ASP A 91 -5.77 -16.94 -3.85
C ASP A 91 -6.69 -15.94 -3.16
N ASN A 92 -7.53 -16.38 -2.23
CA ASN A 92 -8.30 -15.47 -1.39
C ASN A 92 -7.40 -14.61 -0.50
N VAL A 93 -6.36 -15.18 0.12
CA VAL A 93 -5.37 -14.39 0.89
C VAL A 93 -4.82 -13.20 0.09
N LYS A 94 -4.52 -13.39 -1.21
CA LYS A 94 -4.03 -12.28 -2.06
C LYS A 94 -5.09 -11.20 -2.27
N VAL A 95 -6.36 -11.59 -2.39
CA VAL A 95 -7.48 -10.64 -2.51
C VAL A 95 -7.62 -9.84 -1.22
N GLU A 96 -7.63 -10.51 -0.06
CA GLU A 96 -7.76 -9.82 1.23
C GLU A 96 -6.58 -8.88 1.51
N LEU A 97 -5.36 -9.23 1.07
CA LEU A 97 -4.21 -8.31 1.14
C LEU A 97 -4.40 -7.05 0.29
N VAL A 98 -5.11 -7.14 -0.83
CA VAL A 98 -5.48 -5.98 -1.67
C VAL A 98 -6.61 -5.18 -1.02
N ASP A 99 -7.57 -5.81 -0.35
CA ASP A 99 -8.60 -5.09 0.40
C ASP A 99 -8.00 -4.36 1.61
N MET A 100 -7.02 -4.97 2.28
CA MET A 100 -6.19 -4.29 3.26
C MET A 100 -5.47 -3.07 2.68
N LEU A 101 -4.94 -3.16 1.44
CA LEU A 101 -4.30 -2.02 0.77
C LEU A 101 -5.28 -0.85 0.57
N HIS A 102 -6.54 -1.10 0.20
CA HIS A 102 -7.55 -0.06 0.04
C HIS A 102 -7.79 0.73 1.34
N PHE A 103 -7.91 0.00 2.46
CA PHE A 103 -8.11 0.63 3.77
C PHE A 103 -6.85 1.31 4.29
N TRP A 104 -5.67 0.72 4.07
CA TRP A 104 -4.40 1.35 4.45
C TRP A 104 -4.14 2.66 3.68
N VAL A 105 -4.38 2.69 2.36
CA VAL A 105 -4.28 3.93 1.57
C VAL A 105 -5.31 4.95 2.05
N SER A 106 -6.54 4.51 2.33
CA SER A 106 -7.57 5.39 2.89
C SER A 106 -7.14 5.99 4.23
N MET A 107 -6.53 5.20 5.13
CA MET A 107 -5.99 5.72 6.38
C MET A 107 -4.86 6.73 6.15
N CYS A 108 -3.98 6.50 5.18
CA CYS A 108 -2.93 7.44 4.80
C CYS A 108 -3.54 8.79 4.39
N THR A 109 -4.59 8.79 3.56
CA THR A 109 -5.25 10.04 3.15
C THR A 109 -5.96 10.73 4.31
N ILE A 110 -6.58 9.99 5.24
CA ILE A 110 -7.13 10.56 6.48
C ILE A 110 -6.02 11.14 7.37
N ALA A 111 -4.86 10.49 7.46
CA ALA A 111 -3.68 11.00 8.18
C ALA A 111 -3.02 12.20 7.49
N GLY A 112 -3.43 12.53 6.26
CA GLY A 112 -2.90 13.66 5.50
C GLY A 112 -1.59 13.34 4.79
N LEU A 113 -1.33 12.06 4.52
CA LEU A 113 -0.20 11.61 3.72
C LEU A 113 -0.60 11.55 2.24
N GLU A 114 0.29 12.02 1.39
CA GLU A 114 0.27 11.74 -0.04
C GLU A 114 1.17 10.54 -0.37
N ALA A 115 1.04 9.98 -1.57
CA ALA A 115 1.88 8.86 -2.03
C ALA A 115 3.39 9.15 -1.91
N LYS A 116 3.79 10.41 -2.19
CA LYS A 116 5.17 10.84 -2.05
C LYS A 116 5.64 10.82 -0.60
N ASP A 117 4.81 11.27 0.34
CA ASP A 117 5.16 11.25 1.77
C ASP A 117 5.38 9.82 2.26
N VAL A 118 4.54 8.89 1.81
CA VAL A 118 4.70 7.46 2.09
C VAL A 118 6.04 6.95 1.59
N PHE A 119 6.42 7.27 0.34
CA PHE A 119 7.71 6.88 -0.21
C PHE A 119 8.88 7.44 0.59
N ASP A 120 8.84 8.74 0.92
CA ASP A 120 9.91 9.41 1.65
C ASP A 120 10.05 8.84 3.06
N LEU A 121 8.94 8.65 3.78
CA LEU A 121 8.92 8.05 5.12
C LEU A 121 9.41 6.61 5.08
N TYR A 122 8.98 5.82 4.09
CA TYR A 122 9.46 4.46 3.90
C TYR A 122 10.97 4.43 3.67
N ALA A 123 11.50 5.25 2.76
CA ALA A 123 12.92 5.29 2.46
C ALA A 123 13.75 5.68 3.69
N LYS A 124 13.34 6.72 4.42
CA LYS A 124 13.98 7.12 5.69
C LYS A 124 13.95 5.99 6.71
N LYS A 125 12.79 5.35 6.92
CA LYS A 125 12.62 4.26 7.89
C LYS A 125 13.41 3.02 7.51
N ASN A 126 13.43 2.68 6.23
CA ASN A 126 14.17 1.55 5.69
C ASN A 126 15.68 1.75 5.93
N LYS A 127 16.21 2.93 5.58
CA LYS A 127 17.61 3.29 5.86
C LYS A 127 17.95 3.21 7.34
N LEU A 128 17.08 3.72 8.23
CA LEU A 128 17.28 3.61 9.68
C LEU A 128 17.30 2.15 10.15
N ASN A 129 16.41 1.32 9.63
CA ASN A 129 16.36 -0.10 9.99
C ASN A 129 17.62 -0.84 9.55
N PHE A 130 18.18 -0.57 8.37
CA PHE A 130 19.48 -1.11 7.96
C PHE A 130 20.60 -0.64 8.89
N LYS A 131 20.66 0.67 9.17
CA LYS A 131 21.64 1.22 10.13
C LYS A 131 21.56 0.54 11.49
N ARG A 132 20.36 0.29 12.01
CA ARG A 132 20.15 -0.45 13.27
C ARG A 132 20.81 -1.82 13.21
N GLN A 133 20.56 -2.58 12.14
CA GLN A 133 21.17 -3.91 11.98
C GLN A 133 22.70 -3.82 11.91
N ASP A 134 23.24 -2.87 11.14
CA ASP A 134 24.69 -2.65 11.02
C ASP A 134 25.35 -2.23 12.34
N GLU A 135 24.60 -1.56 13.22
CA GLU A 135 25.05 -1.06 14.53
C GLU A 135 24.64 -2.00 15.70
N GLY A 136 24.24 -3.24 15.41
CA GLY A 136 24.10 -4.31 16.39
C GLY A 136 22.75 -4.41 17.09
N TYR A 137 21.65 -4.14 16.37
CA TYR A 137 20.29 -4.22 16.93
C TYR A 137 19.86 -5.65 17.29
N GLN A 138 20.32 -6.67 16.56
CA GLN A 138 20.03 -8.07 16.89
C GLN A 138 20.80 -8.54 18.12
N GLU A 139 22.02 -8.02 18.29
CA GLU A 139 22.93 -8.28 19.39
C GLU A 139 22.58 -7.48 20.66
N GLY A 140 21.65 -6.52 20.55
CA GLY A 140 21.19 -5.68 21.65
C GLY A 140 22.15 -4.53 22.01
N SER A 141 23.17 -4.25 21.19
CA SER A 141 24.14 -3.18 21.42
C SER A 141 23.72 -1.83 20.86
N TYR A 142 22.74 -1.79 19.95
CA TYR A 142 22.23 -0.54 19.39
C TYR A 142 21.40 0.24 20.41
N ASP A 143 21.74 1.50 20.63
CA ASP A 143 20.96 2.43 21.45
C ASP A 143 19.90 3.17 20.60
N LYS A 144 18.63 2.80 20.81
CA LYS A 144 17.48 3.41 20.14
C LYS A 144 17.14 4.81 20.67
N TYR A 145 17.61 5.16 21.87
CA TYR A 145 17.28 6.41 22.56
C TYR A 145 18.52 7.18 22.94
N LYS A 146 18.91 8.17 22.13
CA LYS A 146 20.02 9.06 22.45
C LYS A 146 19.49 10.30 23.17
N ASP A 147 20.01 10.57 24.36
CA ASP A 147 19.58 11.68 25.22
C ASP A 147 18.06 11.71 25.48
N GLY A 148 17.44 10.53 25.57
CA GLY A 148 15.99 10.38 25.76
C GLY A 148 15.15 10.61 24.50
N ILE A 149 15.77 10.88 23.35
CA ILE A 149 15.10 11.06 22.06
C ILE A 149 15.18 9.77 21.25
N GLU A 150 14.02 9.26 20.84
CA GLU A 150 13.93 8.09 19.96
C GLU A 150 14.45 8.42 18.56
N ASP A 151 15.31 7.56 18.01
CA ASP A 151 15.90 7.68 16.67
C ASP A 151 14.90 7.90 15.51
N ASN A 152 13.68 7.35 15.59
CA ASN A 152 12.61 7.58 14.62
C ASN A 152 12.26 9.08 14.51
N LYS A 153 12.25 9.82 15.64
CA LYS A 153 11.96 11.26 15.64
C LYS A 153 13.07 12.03 14.92
N VAL A 154 14.32 11.59 15.06
CA VAL A 154 15.49 12.25 14.48
C VAL A 154 15.65 11.95 12.98
N HIS A 155 15.38 10.72 12.57
CA HIS A 155 15.76 10.24 11.22
C HIS A 155 14.59 9.99 10.27
N VAL A 156 13.36 9.88 10.77
CA VAL A 156 12.18 9.57 9.95
C VAL A 156 11.23 10.75 9.88
N ILE A 157 10.87 11.30 11.05
CA ILE A 157 9.89 12.39 11.14
C ILE A 157 10.50 13.76 10.87
N ASN A 158 11.70 14.03 11.41
CA ASN A 158 12.44 15.27 11.17
C ASN A 158 13.11 15.33 9.77
#